data_AF-A0A254NNR2-F1
#
_entry.id   AF-A0A254NNR2-F1
#
_cell.length_a   1.000
_cell.length_b   1.000
_cell.length_c   1.000
_cell.angle_alpha   90.00
_cell.angle_beta   90.00
_cell.angle_gamma   90.00
#
_symmetry.space_group_name_H-M   'P 1'
#
loop_
_entity.id
_entity.type
_entity.pdbx_description
1 polymer ?
#
loop_
_entity_poly.entity_id
_entity_poly.type
_entity_poly.pdbx_seq_one_letter_code
_entity_poly.pdbx_strand_id
1 'polypeptide(L)' 'MLILILLIAIAAIGYGFMYFLIKALKPDTDWHHLAAASLFFAILVFVFFGFLYLATTANIA' A
#
# COMPACT_ATOMS: atom_id res chain seq x y z
N MET A 1 6.58 -6.92 16.59
CA MET A 1 7.40 -7.25 15.40
C MET A 1 6.57 -7.85 14.27
N LEU A 2 5.76 -8.90 14.52
CA LEU A 2 4.90 -9.54 13.50
C LEU A 2 3.91 -8.59 12.82
N ILE A 3 3.23 -7.70 13.56
CA ILE A 3 2.29 -6.74 12.98
C ILE A 3 2.97 -5.81 11.97
N LEU A 4 4.17 -5.31 12.29
CA LEU A 4 4.91 -4.43 11.37
C LEU A 4 5.23 -5.15 10.06
N ILE A 5 5.67 -6.41 10.14
CA ILE A 5 5.96 -7.24 8.97
C ILE A 5 4.68 -7.47 8.15
N LEU A 6 3.54 -7.72 8.81
CA LEU A 6 2.25 -7.88 8.15
C LEU A 6 1.82 -6.61 7.41
N LEU A 7 1.96 -5.45 8.06
CA LEU A 7 1.62 -4.16 7.44
C LEU A 7 2.51 -3.87 6.22
N ILE A 8 3.81 -4.17 6.29
CA ILE A 8 4.73 -4.06 5.15
C ILE A 8 4.32 -5.03 4.02
N ALA A 9 3.93 -6.26 4.35
CA ALA A 9 3.47 -7.23 3.36
C ALA A 9 2.20 -6.76 2.64
N ILE A 10 1.21 -6.24 3.36
CA ILE A 10 -0.02 -5.67 2.78
C ILE A 10 0.32 -4.47 1.87
N ALA A 11 1.21 -3.59 2.31
CA ALA A 11 1.67 -2.44 1.52
C ALA A 11 2.38 -2.88 0.23
N ALA A 12 3.24 -3.91 0.29
CA ALA A 12 3.92 -4.47 -0.88
C ALA A 12 2.94 -5.10 -1.89
N ILE A 13 1.90 -5.77 -1.41
CA ILE A 13 0.81 -6.27 -2.25
C ILE A 13 0.08 -5.10 -2.92
N GLY A 14 -0.24 -4.05 -2.16
CA GLY A 14 -0.85 -2.82 -2.68
C GLY A 14 -0.01 -2.15 -3.77
N TYR A 15 1.31 -2.07 -3.57
CA TYR A 15 2.25 -1.58 -4.59
C TYR A 15 2.14 -2.38 -5.88
N GLY A 16 2.27 -3.72 -5.78
CA GLY A 16 2.23 -4.60 -6.94
C GLY A 16 0.91 -4.49 -7.69
N PHE A 17 -0.21 -4.54 -6.98
CA PHE A 17 -1.53 -4.39 -7.56
C PHE A 17 -1.66 -3.08 -8.35
N MET A 18 -1.27 -1.95 -7.75
CA MET A 18 -1.39 -0.66 -8.41
C MET A 18 -0.44 -0.53 -9.60
N TYR A 19 0.79 -1.06 -9.49
CA TYR A 19 1.75 -1.11 -10.58
C TYR A 19 1.17 -1.85 -11.79
N PHE A 20 0.60 -3.04 -11.57
CA PHE A 20 -0.03 -3.84 -12.62
C PHE A 20 -1.28 -3.16 -13.18
N LEU A 21 -2.11 -2.56 -12.32
CA LEU A 21 -3.33 -1.88 -12.74
C LEU A 21 -3.04 -0.68 -13.65
N ILE A 22 -2.09 0.18 -13.27
CA ILE A 22 -1.68 1.34 -14.09
C ILE A 22 -1.13 0.84 -15.42
N LYS A 23 -0.28 -0.18 -15.40
CA LYS A 23 0.31 -0.73 -16.62
C LYS A 23 -0.72 -1.38 -17.55
N ALA A 24 -1.76 -1.99 -16.98
CA ALA A 24 -2.86 -2.57 -17.75
C ALA A 24 -3.78 -1.50 -18.37
N LEU A 25 -4.04 -0.41 -17.64
CA LEU A 25 -4.92 0.67 -18.10
C LEU A 25 -4.22 1.64 -19.06
N LYS A 26 -2.95 1.95 -18.82
CA LYS A 26 -2.15 2.89 -19.60
C LYS A 26 -0.72 2.37 -19.73
N PRO A 27 -0.46 1.45 -20.69
CA PRO A 27 0.84 0.81 -20.87
C PRO A 27 1.96 1.80 -21.24
N ASP A 28 1.60 2.94 -21.82
CA ASP A 28 2.53 3.98 -22.28
C ASP A 28 3.00 4.92 -21.15
N THR A 29 2.59 4.65 -19.91
CA THR A 29 2.95 5.49 -18.75
C THR A 29 4.44 5.37 -18.45
N ASP A 30 5.10 6.52 -18.29
CA ASP A 30 6.50 6.59 -17.87
C ASP A 30 6.74 5.85 -16.55
N TRP A 31 7.85 5.13 -16.49
CA TRP A 31 8.24 4.28 -15.37
C TRP A 31 8.34 5.06 -14.05
N HIS A 32 8.79 6.33 -14.10
CA HIS A 32 8.87 7.17 -12.91
C HIS A 32 7.50 7.49 -12.34
N HIS A 33 6.56 7.88 -13.21
CA HIS A 33 5.18 8.18 -12.81
C HIS A 33 4.46 6.93 -12.30
N LEU A 34 4.66 5.80 -12.96
CA LEU A 34 4.06 4.53 -12.58
C LEU A 34 4.58 4.03 -11.23
N ALA A 35 5.90 4.05 -11.01
CA ALA A 35 6.50 3.67 -9.74
C ALA A 35 6.11 4.62 -8.61
N ALA A 36 6.09 5.94 -8.87
CA ALA A 36 5.70 6.93 -7.88
C ALA A 36 4.23 6.78 -7.46
N ALA A 37 3.31 6.61 -8.41
CA ALA A 37 1.89 6.39 -8.12
C ALA A 37 1.65 5.09 -7.33
N SER A 38 2.36 4.02 -7.70
CA SER A 38 2.27 2.73 -7.01
C SER A 38 2.84 2.80 -5.59
N LEU A 39 3.96 3.51 -5.41
CA LEU A 39 4.58 3.74 -4.09
C LEU A 39 3.68 4.59 -3.19
N PHE A 40 3.11 5.66 -3.74
CA PHE A 40 2.17 6.51 -3.03
C PHE A 40 0.95 5.71 -2.54
N PHE A 41 0.39 4.87 -3.40
CA PHE A 41 -0.71 3.98 -3.03
C PHE A 41 -0.29 2.99 -1.92
N ALA A 42 0.89 2.38 -2.03
CA ALA A 42 1.40 1.47 -1.01
C ALA A 42 1.55 2.14 0.36
N ILE A 43 2.02 3.39 0.40
CA ILE A 43 2.12 4.19 1.63
C ILE A 43 0.73 4.47 2.20
N LEU A 44 -0.25 4.84 1.38
CA LEU A 44 -1.63 5.05 1.84
C LEU A 44 -2.23 3.78 2.45
N VAL A 45 -2.01 2.62 1.82
CA VAL A 45 -2.43 1.32 2.35
C VAL A 45 -1.76 1.04 3.69
N PHE A 46 -0.44 1.23 3.79
CA PHE A 46 0.29 1.05 5.05
C PHE A 46 -0.28 1.92 6.17
N VAL A 47 -0.47 3.21 5.92
CA VAL A 47 -1.00 4.17 6.90
C VAL A 47 -2.43 3.82 7.30
N PHE A 48 -3.29 3.47 6.34
CA PHE A 48 -4.68 3.10 6.60
C PHE A 48 -4.80 1.86 7.49
N PHE A 49 -4.11 0.77 7.14
CA PHE A 49 -4.13 -0.45 7.95
C PHE A 49 -3.42 -0.26 9.31
N GLY A 50 -2.37 0.55 9.36
CA GLY A 50 -1.72 0.94 10.61
C GLY A 50 -2.68 1.72 11.52
N PHE A 51 -3.45 2.65 10.97
CA PHE A 51 -4.49 3.37 11.70
C PHE A 51 -5.61 2.44 12.20
N LEU A 52 -6.12 1.54 11.34
CA LEU A 52 -7.14 0.56 11.75
C LEU A 52 -6.65 -0.33 12.88
N TYR A 53 -5.41 -0.79 12.81
CA TYR A 53 -4.80 -1.55 13.89
C TYR A 53 -4.77 -0.76 15.19
N LEU A 54 -4.28 0.49 15.16
CA LEU A 54 -4.23 1.37 16.32
C LEU A 54 -5.63 1.63 16.91
N ALA A 55 -6.61 1.94 16.05
CA ALA A 55 -7.99 2.19 16.44
C ALA A 55 -8.64 0.95 17.08
N THR A 56 -8.34 -0.24 16.55
CA THR A 56 -8.83 -1.51 17.11
C THR A 56 -8.22 -1.76 18.48
N THR A 57 -6.91 -1.54 18.65
CA THR A 57 -6.27 -1.70 19.96
C THR A 57 -6.76 -0.67 20.99
N ALA A 58 -7.11 0.54 20.57
CA ALA A 58 -7.61 1.59 21.45
C ALA A 58 -9.07 1.37 21.89
N ASN A 59 -9.90 0.72 21.06
CA ASN A 59 -11.29 0.35 21.39
C ASN A 59 -11.40 -0.93 22.23
N ILE A 60 -10.33 -1.71 22.33
CA ILE A 60 -10.27 -2.93 23.15
C ILE A 60 -9.63 -2.64 24.53
N ALA A 61 -9.09 -1.44 24.74
CA ALA A 61 -8.61 -0.93 26.03
C ALA A 61 -9.72 -0.20 26.80
#